data_AF-A0AAE2ZPK6-F1
#
_entry.id   AF-A0AAE2ZPK6-F1
#
_cell.length_a   1.000
_cell.length_b   1.000
_cell.length_c   1.000
_cell.angle_alpha   90.00
_cell.angle_beta   90.00
_cell.angle_gamma   90.00
#
_symmetry.space_group_name_H-M   'P 1'
#
loop_
_entity.id
_entity.type
_entity.pdbx_description
1 polymer ?
#
loop_
_entity_poly.entity_id
_entity_poly.type
_entity_poly.pdbx_seq_one_letter_code
_entity_poly.pdbx_strand_id
1 'polypeptide(L)'
;MSALKKRIRDQGSGIKWRTLEIAAWGEPDNPLIAKVRTLSLDEYKSWSERLKDGDPGERVLLVIDRLHDEKGKARIFDTASTDDYKLLRNDADPLVIGSIVAEIMRWGDAGAIRKN
;
A
#
# COMPACT_ATOMS: atom_id res chain seq x y z
N MET A 1 1.96 27.23 -20.56
CA MET A 1 1.77 26.58 -19.24
C MET A 1 3.07 26.73 -18.44
N SER A 2 3.06 27.26 -17.20
CA SER A 2 4.32 27.60 -16.49
C SER A 2 5.09 26.35 -16.04
N ALA A 3 6.42 26.41 -16.08
CA ALA A 3 7.32 25.32 -15.68
C ALA A 3 7.08 24.85 -14.22
N LEU A 4 6.61 25.75 -13.36
CA LEU A 4 6.24 25.45 -11.97
C LEU A 4 4.99 24.54 -11.89
N LYS A 5 3.95 24.80 -12.69
CA LYS A 5 2.75 23.95 -12.72
C LYS A 5 3.06 22.54 -13.23
N LYS A 6 4.01 22.42 -14.18
CA LYS A 6 4.50 21.13 -14.67
C LYS A 6 5.30 20.39 -13.59
N ARG A 7 6.24 21.05 -12.91
CA ARG A 7 7.02 20.46 -11.80
C ARG A 7 6.17 20.00 -10.62
N ILE A 8 5.15 20.76 -10.24
CA ILE A 8 4.22 20.37 -9.17
C ILE A 8 3.41 19.13 -9.58
N ARG A 9 3.00 19.04 -10.85
CA ARG A 9 2.30 17.87 -11.39
C ARG A 9 3.24 16.65 -11.47
N ASP A 10 4.46 16.83 -11.93
CA ASP A 10 5.47 15.76 -12.07
C ASP A 10 5.96 15.24 -10.70
N GLN A 11 5.93 16.07 -9.64
CA GLN A 11 6.19 15.64 -8.26
C GLN A 11 5.06 14.75 -7.70
N GLY A 12 3.81 15.01 -8.06
CA GLY A 12 2.65 14.22 -7.64
C GLY A 12 2.41 12.93 -8.46
N SER A 13 3.07 12.79 -9.62
CA SER A 13 2.82 11.70 -10.57
C SER A 13 3.82 10.54 -10.50
N GLY A 14 4.84 10.63 -9.64
CA GLY A 14 5.88 9.62 -9.56
C GLY A 14 5.40 8.38 -8.80
N ILE A 15 4.65 7.50 -9.47
CA ILE A 15 4.47 6.12 -9.00
C ILE A 15 5.86 5.52 -8.80
N LYS A 16 6.20 5.16 -7.56
CA LYS A 16 7.45 4.53 -7.19
C LYS A 16 7.16 3.14 -6.64
N TRP A 17 8.16 2.28 -6.76
CA TRP A 17 8.16 1.00 -6.07
C TRP A 17 9.02 1.13 -4.82
N ARG A 18 8.47 0.71 -3.67
CA ARG A 18 9.20 0.61 -2.40
C ARG A 18 9.20 -0.83 -1.93
N THR A 19 10.21 -1.20 -1.16
CA THR A 19 10.28 -2.52 -0.53
C THR A 19 9.66 -2.41 0.86
N LEU A 20 8.81 -3.36 1.20
CA LEU A 20 8.28 -3.58 2.53
C LEU A 20 8.72 -4.94 3.04
N GLU A 21 9.21 -4.98 4.27
CA GLU A 21 9.53 -6.20 4.99
C GLU A 21 8.41 -6.49 5.99
N ILE A 22 7.86 -7.69 5.95
CA ILE A 22 6.76 -8.13 6.79
C ILE A 22 7.23 -9.35 7.58
N ALA A 23 7.89 -9.10 8.70
CA ALA A 23 8.48 -10.15 9.54
C ALA A 23 7.44 -11.18 10.02
N ALA A 24 6.22 -10.73 10.34
CA ALA A 24 5.16 -11.60 10.84
C ALA A 24 4.61 -12.63 9.83
N TRP A 25 4.89 -12.45 8.53
CA TRP A 25 4.40 -13.33 7.45
C TRP A 25 5.51 -14.11 6.76
N GLY A 26 6.75 -13.99 7.23
CA GLY A 26 7.87 -14.81 6.80
C GLY A 26 8.25 -15.87 7.84
N GLU A 27 9.33 -16.58 7.57
CA GLU A 27 9.98 -17.45 8.54
C GLU A 27 10.78 -16.62 9.56
N PRO A 28 11.09 -17.15 10.76
CA PRO A 28 11.80 -16.41 11.81
C PRO A 28 13.11 -15.72 11.37
N ASP A 29 13.81 -16.29 10.39
CA ASP A 29 15.06 -15.76 9.82
C ASP A 29 14.91 -15.26 8.36
N ASN A 30 13.70 -15.34 7.80
CA ASN A 30 13.43 -14.96 6.41
C ASN A 30 12.06 -14.24 6.31
N PRO A 31 12.01 -12.93 6.60
CA PRO A 31 10.78 -12.16 6.57
C PRO A 31 10.22 -12.08 5.15
N LEU A 32 8.90 -11.92 5.01
CA LEU A 32 8.30 -11.74 3.70
C LEU A 32 8.70 -10.38 3.12
N ILE A 33 9.36 -10.38 1.97
CA ILE A 33 9.74 -9.17 1.24
C ILE A 33 8.75 -8.90 0.11
N ALA A 34 8.04 -7.77 0.19
CA ALA A 34 7.06 -7.35 -0.80
C ALA A 34 7.49 -6.04 -1.49
N LYS A 35 7.16 -5.89 -2.77
CA LYS A 35 7.18 -4.59 -3.45
C LYS A 35 5.83 -3.92 -3.35
N VAL A 36 5.85 -2.65 -3.01
CA VAL A 36 4.66 -1.83 -2.89
C VAL A 36 4.73 -0.71 -3.89
N ARG A 37 3.72 -0.64 -4.74
CA ARG A 37 3.49 0.49 -5.62
C ARG A 37 2.90 1.63 -4.79
N THR A 38 3.62 2.75 -4.71
CA THR A 38 3.13 3.94 -4.00
C THR A 38 1.84 4.44 -4.64
N LEU A 39 0.93 4.95 -3.79
CA LEU A 39 -0.30 5.57 -4.24
C LEU A 39 0.02 6.87 -4.99
N SER A 40 -0.66 7.09 -6.11
CA SER A 40 -0.82 8.43 -6.67
C SER A 40 -1.67 9.30 -5.72
N LEU A 41 -1.68 10.62 -5.94
CA LEU A 41 -2.45 11.53 -5.11
C LEU A 41 -3.96 11.23 -5.12
N ASP A 42 -4.52 10.84 -6.27
CA ASP A 42 -5.94 10.53 -6.39
C ASP A 42 -6.29 9.20 -5.71
N GLU A 43 -5.43 8.18 -5.87
CA GLU A 43 -5.57 6.92 -5.14
C GLU A 43 -5.45 7.13 -3.63
N TYR A 44 -4.50 7.97 -3.18
CA TYR A 44 -4.35 8.29 -1.76
C TYR A 44 -5.60 8.93 -1.17
N LYS A 45 -6.21 9.90 -1.88
CA LYS A 45 -7.46 10.53 -1.43
C LYS A 45 -8.59 9.51 -1.34
N SER A 46 -8.77 8.71 -2.39
CA SER A 46 -9.81 7.67 -2.43
C SER A 46 -9.64 6.65 -1.30
N TRP A 47 -8.43 6.15 -1.07
CA TRP A 47 -8.15 5.21 0.02
C TRP A 47 -8.29 5.86 1.39
N SER A 48 -7.87 7.12 1.55
CA SER A 48 -8.06 7.85 2.81
C SER A 48 -9.54 7.96 3.17
N GLU A 49 -10.42 8.20 2.20
CA GLU A 49 -11.86 8.25 2.43
C GLU A 49 -12.42 6.89 2.82
N ARG A 50 -12.05 5.83 2.10
CA ARG A 50 -12.49 4.44 2.39
C ARG A 50 -12.02 3.96 3.78
N LEU A 51 -10.84 4.39 4.21
CA LEU A 51 -10.26 3.97 5.49
C LEU A 51 -10.75 4.77 6.71
N LYS A 52 -11.46 5.91 6.52
CA LYS A 52 -11.93 6.78 7.62
C LYS A 52 -12.85 6.05 8.59
N ASP A 53 -13.71 5.18 8.08
CA ASP A 53 -14.69 4.46 8.89
C ASP A 53 -14.07 3.30 9.67
N GLY A 54 -12.78 3.05 9.48
CA GLY A 54 -12.03 2.03 10.20
C GLY A 54 -12.41 0.60 9.83
N ASP A 55 -13.17 0.40 8.74
CA ASP A 55 -13.56 -0.93 8.27
C ASP A 55 -12.31 -1.79 8.01
N PRO A 56 -12.12 -2.91 8.74
CA PRO A 56 -10.97 -3.75 8.50
C PRO A 56 -11.03 -4.47 7.14
N GLY A 57 -12.20 -4.59 6.51
CA GLY A 57 -12.33 -5.11 5.14
C GLY A 57 -11.61 -4.21 4.12
N GLU A 58 -11.78 -2.90 4.25
CA GLU A 58 -11.11 -1.91 3.40
C GLU A 58 -9.58 -1.92 3.57
N ARG A 59 -9.10 -2.18 4.79
CA ARG A 59 -7.67 -2.37 5.06
C ARG A 59 -7.11 -3.59 4.35
N VAL A 60 -7.82 -4.72 4.42
CA VAL A 60 -7.43 -5.95 3.71
C VAL A 60 -7.39 -5.74 2.20
N LEU A 61 -8.41 -5.06 1.64
CA LEU A 61 -8.45 -4.78 0.21
C LEU A 61 -7.25 -3.93 -0.26
N LEU A 62 -6.83 -2.93 0.54
CA LEU A 62 -5.66 -2.14 0.22
C LEU A 62 -4.38 -2.99 0.22
N VAL A 63 -4.23 -3.92 1.17
CA VAL A 63 -3.08 -4.83 1.23
C VAL A 63 -3.03 -5.72 -0.01
N ILE A 64 -4.15 -6.36 -0.38
CA ILE A 64 -4.27 -7.23 -1.56
C ILE A 64 -3.92 -6.46 -2.84
N ASP A 65 -4.44 -5.24 -2.98
CA ASP A 65 -4.23 -4.43 -4.17
C ASP A 65 -2.76 -4.00 -4.35
N ARG A 66 -2.04 -3.75 -3.24
CA ARG A 66 -0.74 -3.05 -3.26
C ARG A 66 0.47 -3.94 -3.06
N LEU A 67 0.35 -5.08 -2.40
CA LEU A 67 1.49 -5.98 -2.20
C LEU A 67 1.78 -6.80 -3.45
N HIS A 68 2.99 -6.64 -3.96
CA HIS A 68 3.54 -7.39 -5.08
C HIS A 68 4.75 -8.21 -4.64
N ASP A 69 5.11 -9.21 -5.43
CA ASP A 69 6.32 -10.00 -5.24
C ASP A 69 7.57 -9.12 -5.12
N GLU A 70 8.69 -9.70 -4.69
CA GLU A 70 9.96 -9.00 -4.50
C GLU A 70 10.46 -8.25 -5.77
N LYS A 71 9.95 -8.63 -6.95
CA LYS A 71 10.30 -8.06 -8.27
C LYS A 71 9.31 -6.99 -8.72
N GLY A 72 8.20 -6.79 -8.01
CA GLY A 72 7.11 -5.88 -8.36
C GLY A 72 6.33 -6.32 -9.61
N LYS A 73 6.33 -7.61 -9.95
CA LYS A 73 5.73 -8.12 -11.20
C LYS A 73 4.32 -8.66 -10.99
N ALA A 74 4.13 -9.56 -10.04
CA ALA A 74 2.83 -10.12 -9.69
C ALA A 74 2.37 -9.60 -8.34
N ARG A 75 1.04 -9.47 -8.15
CA ARG A 75 0.48 -9.29 -6.81
C ARG A 75 0.71 -10.56 -5.99
N ILE A 76 0.97 -10.41 -4.69
CA ILE A 76 1.11 -11.55 -3.77
C ILE A 76 -0.25 -12.23 -3.56
N PHE A 77 -1.32 -11.44 -3.55
CA PHE A 77 -2.69 -11.89 -3.35
C PHE A 77 -3.53 -11.61 -4.60
N ASP A 78 -4.48 -12.50 -4.88
CA ASP A 78 -5.40 -12.30 -5.98
C ASP A 78 -6.63 -11.50 -5.52
N THR A 79 -6.85 -10.35 -6.15
CA THR A 79 -8.03 -9.49 -5.93
C THR A 79 -9.37 -10.16 -6.26
N ALA A 80 -9.37 -11.20 -7.10
CA ALA A 80 -10.57 -11.97 -7.43
C ALA A 80 -10.78 -13.18 -6.50
N SER A 81 -9.76 -13.54 -5.71
CA SER A 81 -9.85 -14.65 -4.77
C SER A 81 -10.58 -14.22 -3.51
N THR A 82 -11.73 -14.84 -3.27
CA THR A 82 -12.44 -14.68 -2.00
C THR A 82 -11.71 -15.37 -0.85
N ASP A 83 -10.83 -16.31 -1.15
CA ASP A 83 -10.07 -17.06 -0.15
C ASP A 83 -8.93 -16.22 0.42
N ASP A 84 -8.18 -15.49 -0.41
CA ASP A 84 -7.12 -14.58 0.07
C ASP A 84 -7.70 -13.46 0.93
N TYR A 85 -8.86 -12.91 0.51
CA TYR A 85 -9.57 -11.93 1.32
C TYR A 85 -9.99 -12.50 2.68
N LYS A 86 -10.57 -13.71 2.71
CA LYS A 86 -11.00 -14.34 3.98
C LYS A 86 -9.81 -14.66 4.88
N LEU A 87 -8.73 -15.20 4.31
CA LEU A 87 -7.49 -15.51 5.03
C LEU A 87 -6.96 -14.25 5.74
N LEU A 88 -6.79 -13.15 5.00
CA LEU A 88 -6.31 -11.90 5.58
C LEU A 88 -7.31 -11.25 6.54
N ARG A 89 -8.60 -11.42 6.32
CA ARG A 89 -9.65 -10.80 7.15
C ARG A 89 -9.86 -11.51 8.49
N ASN A 90 -9.72 -12.83 8.50
CA ASN A 90 -10.09 -13.68 9.63
C ASN A 90 -8.88 -14.25 10.38
N ASP A 91 -7.80 -14.56 9.66
CA ASP A 91 -6.68 -15.34 10.21
C ASP A 91 -5.41 -14.50 10.39
N ALA A 92 -5.24 -13.43 9.61
CA ALA A 92 -4.09 -12.53 9.78
C ALA A 92 -4.26 -11.61 11.00
N ASP A 93 -3.15 -11.33 11.70
CA ASP A 93 -3.13 -10.39 12.81
C ASP A 93 -3.54 -8.97 12.33
N PRO A 94 -4.63 -8.39 12.88
CA PRO A 94 -5.09 -7.05 12.52
C PRO A 94 -4.06 -5.94 12.74
N LEU A 95 -3.12 -6.12 13.69
CA LEU A 95 -2.05 -5.16 13.94
C LEU A 95 -1.00 -5.19 12.83
N VAL A 96 -0.72 -6.36 12.28
CA VAL A 96 0.18 -6.51 11.12
C VAL A 96 -0.46 -5.87 9.90
N ILE A 97 -1.75 -6.15 9.63
CA ILE A 97 -2.52 -5.51 8.56
C ILE A 97 -2.52 -3.98 8.71
N GLY A 98 -2.81 -3.49 9.92
CA GLY A 98 -2.81 -2.06 10.23
C GLY A 98 -1.44 -1.40 9.99
N SER A 99 -0.36 -2.08 10.35
CA SER A 99 1.02 -1.59 10.16
C SER A 99 1.38 -1.51 8.67
N ILE A 100 1.00 -2.51 7.87
CA ILE A 100 1.21 -2.50 6.42
C ILE A 100 0.41 -1.36 5.77
N VAL A 101 -0.86 -1.18 6.14
CA VAL A 101 -1.71 -0.09 5.63
C VAL A 101 -1.12 1.27 5.97
N ALA A 102 -0.69 1.48 7.22
CA ALA A 102 -0.06 2.73 7.63
C ALA A 102 1.18 3.06 6.79
N GLU A 103 1.99 2.04 6.48
CA GLU A 103 3.19 2.18 5.67
C GLU A 103 2.88 2.53 4.20
N ILE A 104 1.89 1.85 3.60
CA ILE A 104 1.40 2.15 2.24
C ILE A 104 0.91 3.60 2.16
N MET A 105 0.09 4.02 3.13
CA MET A 105 -0.48 5.37 3.17
C MET A 105 0.60 6.43 3.39
N ARG A 106 1.55 6.19 4.30
CA ARG A 106 2.72 7.06 4.53
C ARG A 106 3.53 7.31 3.27
N TRP A 107 3.69 6.29 2.42
CA TRP A 107 4.43 6.44 1.17
C TRP A 107 3.66 7.19 0.08
N GLY A 108 2.32 7.08 0.07
CA GLY A 108 1.46 7.95 -0.74
C GLY A 108 1.54 9.41 -0.28
N ASP A 109 1.61 9.63 1.03
CA ASP A 109 1.70 10.95 1.66
C ASP A 109 3.08 11.62 1.52
N ALA A 110 4.17 10.85 1.49
CA ALA A 110 5.53 11.37 1.31
C ALA A 110 5.76 12.06 -0.05
N GLY A 111 4.89 11.83 -1.04
CA GLY A 111 4.82 12.62 -2.29
C GLY A 111 4.02 13.92 -2.14
N ALA A 112 3.13 14.02 -1.15
CA ALA A 112 2.25 15.15 -0.88
C ALA A 112 2.82 16.16 0.13
N ILE A 113 3.65 15.73 1.11
CA ILE A 113 4.04 16.56 2.28
C ILE A 113 5.53 17.02 2.30
N ARG A 114 6.33 16.89 1.24
CA ARG A 114 7.63 17.62 1.20
C ARG A 114 7.43 19.09 0.78
N LYS A 115 6.85 19.87 1.69
CA LYS A 115 7.02 21.32 1.82
C LYS A 115 7.27 21.66 3.30
N ASN A 116 8.55 21.75 3.67
CA ASN A 116 9.03 22.81 4.53
C ASN A 116 10.02 23.62 3.69
#